data_AF-A0A530ALU5-F1
#
_entry.id   AF-A0A530ALU5-F1
#
_cell.length_a   1.000
_cell.length_b   1.000
_cell.length_c   1.000
_cell.angle_alpha   90.00
_cell.angle_beta   90.00
_cell.angle_gamma   90.00
#
_symmetry.space_group_name_H-M   'P 1'
#
loop_
_entity.id
_entity.type
_entity.pdbx_description
1 polymer ?
#
loop_
_entity_poly.entity_id
_entity_poly.type
_entity_poly.pdbx_seq_one_letter_code
_entity_poly.pdbx_strand_id
1 'polypeptide(L)' 'NGRVVSVDRNTGRQLHHIGDIRNCGGEQVFVLATKQNGFFSPVDEAVAQELADLDGSRLGASYSEEQLAADIGVKLGIA' A
#
# COMPACT_ATOMS: atom_id res chain seq x y z
N ASN A 1 12.03 -1.18 -6.30
CA ASN A 1 11.99 -1.71 -4.92
C ASN A 1 10.60 -2.15 -4.44
N GLY A 2 9.52 -1.97 -5.21
CA GLY A 2 8.18 -2.44 -4.80
C GLY A 2 7.54 -1.65 -3.66
N ARG A 3 8.21 -0.62 -3.10
CA ARG A 3 7.67 0.16 -1.98
C ARG A 3 6.48 1.00 -2.43
N VAL A 4 5.38 0.91 -1.70
CA VAL A 4 4.18 1.75 -1.82
C VAL A 4 4.25 2.82 -0.74
N VAL A 5 4.16 4.07 -1.16
CA VAL A 5 4.34 5.25 -0.29
C VAL A 5 3.29 6.28 -0.67
N SER A 6 2.70 6.91 0.35
CA SER A 6 1.85 8.08 0.15
C SER A 6 2.73 9.32 0.12
N VAL A 7 2.51 10.16 -0.89
CA VAL A 7 3.22 11.43 -1.08
C VAL A 7 2.23 12.58 -1.03
N ASP A 8 2.57 13.64 -0.31
CA ASP A 8 1.82 14.89 -0.40
C ASP A 8 2.08 15.53 -1.76
N ARG A 9 1.03 15.73 -2.55
CA ARG A 9 1.16 16.26 -3.91
C ARG A 9 1.59 17.73 -3.93
N ASN A 10 1.30 18.49 -2.87
CA ASN A 10 1.63 19.92 -2.79
C ASN A 10 3.11 20.17 -2.48
N THR A 11 3.72 19.31 -1.66
CA THR A 11 5.11 19.46 -1.20
C THR A 11 6.07 18.43 -1.78
N GLY A 12 5.56 17.40 -2.45
CA GLY A 12 6.34 16.28 -2.99
C GLY A 12 6.97 15.40 -1.92
N ARG A 13 6.57 15.57 -0.65
CA ARG A 13 7.15 14.83 0.48
C ARG A 13 6.48 13.46 0.60
N GLN A 14 7.28 12.41 0.77
CA GLN A 14 6.78 11.16 1.32
C GLN A 14 6.25 11.42 2.72
N LEU A 15 4.95 11.17 2.92
CA LEU A 15 4.31 11.28 4.22
C LEU A 15 4.43 9.94 4.95
N HIS A 16 3.94 8.87 4.33
CA HIS A 16 3.83 7.56 4.97
C HIS A 16 4.26 6.43 4.04
N HIS A 17 5.05 5.50 4.58
CA HIS A 17 5.32 4.24 3.93
C HIS A 17 4.11 3.32 4.14
N ILE A 18 3.37 3.05 3.06
CA ILE A 18 2.10 2.33 3.12
C ILE A 18 2.32 0.82 3.12
N GLY A 19 3.27 0.32 2.33
CA GLY A 19 3.49 -1.11 2.19
C GLY A 19 4.55 -1.45 1.16
N ASP A 20 4.68 -2.74 0.87
CA ASP A 20 5.56 -3.26 -0.16
C ASP A 20 4.81 -4.22 -1.08
N ILE A 21 5.10 -4.14 -2.37
CA ILE A 21 4.71 -5.09 -3.40
C ILE A 21 5.82 -6.14 -3.49
N ARG A 22 5.51 -7.36 -3.07
CA ARG A 22 6.41 -8.51 -3.11
C ARG A 22 6.06 -9.38 -4.30
N ASN A 23 7.07 -9.86 -5.02
CA ASN A 23 6.85 -10.90 -6.03
C ASN A 23 6.88 -12.27 -5.34
N CYS A 24 5.78 -12.99 -5.40
CA CYS A 24 5.65 -14.33 -4.85
C CYS A 24 5.27 -15.29 -5.99
N GLY A 25 6.25 -16.05 -6.49
CA GLY A 25 6.00 -17.09 -7.50
C GLY A 25 5.55 -16.57 -8.87
N GLY A 26 5.90 -15.33 -9.24
CA GLY A 26 5.51 -14.72 -10.51
C GLY A 26 4.30 -13.78 -10.41
N GLU A 27 3.63 -13.74 -9.27
CA GLU A 27 2.56 -12.79 -8.97
C GLU A 27 3.08 -11.69 -8.07
N GLN A 28 2.65 -10.45 -8.32
CA GLN A 28 2.90 -9.35 -7.40
C GLN A 28 1.85 -9.38 -6.30
N VAL A 29 2.23 -9.19 -5.05
CA VAL A 29 1.33 -9.21 -3.89
C VAL A 29 1.61 -7.98 -3.07
N PHE A 30 0.57 -7.19 -2.82
CA PHE A 30 0.66 -6.06 -1.92
C PHE A 30 0.66 -6.54 -0.47
N VAL A 31 1.62 -6.07 0.31
CA VAL A 31 1.74 -6.33 1.74
C VAL A 31 1.75 -4.99 2.45
N LEU A 32 0.74 -4.78 3.30
CA LEU A 32 0.58 -3.56 4.05
C LEU A 32 1.67 -3.44 5.12
N ALA A 33 2.21 -2.24 5.31
CA ALA A 33 3.25 -1.99 6.29
C ALA A 33 2.67 -1.93 7.70
N THR A 34 2.22 -3.06 8.24
CA THR A 34 1.68 -3.15 9.60
C THR A 34 2.66 -3.84 10.54
N LYS A 35 2.44 -3.67 11.84
CA LYS A 35 3.21 -4.37 12.87
C LYS A 35 2.97 -5.89 12.79
N GLN A 36 1.78 -6.32 12.37
CA GLN A 36 1.44 -7.73 12.15
C GLN A 36 2.26 -8.34 11.00
N ASN A 37 2.54 -7.55 9.97
CA ASN A 37 3.38 -7.95 8.84
C ASN A 37 4.89 -7.81 9.11
N GLY A 38 5.28 -7.45 10.34
CA GLY A 38 6.67 -7.36 10.78
C GLY A 38 7.41 -6.11 10.32
N PHE A 39 6.69 -5.05 9.93
CA PHE A 39 7.32 -3.79 9.53
C PHE A 39 7.86 -3.02 10.74
N PHE A 40 9.07 -2.46 10.59
CA PHE A 40 9.72 -1.66 11.62
C PHE A 40 9.03 -0.31 11.87
N SER A 41 8.47 0.28 10.81
CA SER A 41 7.68 1.50 10.86
C SER A 41 6.29 1.19 10.30
N PRO A 42 5.35 0.79 11.17
CA PRO A 42 4.00 0.50 10.73
C PRO A 42 3.26 1.79 10.34
N VAL A 43 2.28 1.68 9.44
CA VAL A 43 1.28 2.72 9.22
C VAL A 43 0.44 2.93 10.47
N ASP A 44 -0.20 4.10 10.57
CA ASP A 44 -1.16 4.39 11.64
C ASP A 44 -2.28 3.35 11.66
N GLU A 45 -2.80 3.05 12.85
CA GLU A 45 -3.80 2.00 13.04
C GLU A 45 -5.09 2.28 12.25
N ALA A 46 -5.48 3.55 12.11
CA ALA A 46 -6.60 3.94 11.25
C ALA A 46 -6.33 3.62 9.76
N VAL A 47 -5.13 3.93 9.26
CA VAL A 47 -4.70 3.59 7.90
C VAL A 47 -4.62 2.08 7.73
N ALA A 48 -4.10 1.37 8.74
CA ALA A 48 -4.02 -0.08 8.74
C ALA A 48 -5.41 -0.72 8.60
N GLN A 49 -6.38 -0.22 9.36
CA GLN A 49 -7.76 -0.69 9.35
C GLN A 49 -8.43 -0.45 8.00
N GLU A 50 -8.29 0.76 7.44
CA GLU A 50 -8.88 1.11 6.14
C GLU A 50 -8.28 0.30 4.99
N LEU A 51 -6.98 0.04 5.03
CA LEU A 51 -6.26 -0.70 4.00
C LEU A 51 -6.14 -2.20 4.28
N ALA A 52 -6.68 -2.70 5.40
CA ALA A 52 -6.62 -4.11 5.78
C ALA A 52 -7.22 -5.02 4.71
N ASP A 53 -8.28 -4.58 4.03
CA ASP A 53 -8.92 -5.32 2.94
C ASP A 53 -8.02 -5.50 1.72
N LEU A 54 -7.05 -4.58 1.53
CA LEU A 54 -6.11 -4.63 0.42
C LEU A 54 -4.87 -5.46 0.76
N ASP A 55 -4.58 -5.70 2.04
CA ASP A 55 -3.42 -6.49 2.47
C ASP A 55 -3.49 -7.94 1.94
N GLY A 56 -2.44 -8.37 1.25
CA GLY A 56 -2.40 -9.65 0.55
C GLY A 56 -3.03 -9.64 -0.84
N SER A 57 -3.47 -8.49 -1.36
CA SER A 57 -4.05 -8.39 -2.70
C SER A 57 -3.03 -8.73 -3.78
N ARG A 58 -3.45 -9.60 -4.70
CA ARG A 58 -2.64 -10.02 -5.85
C ARG A 58 -2.77 -9.04 -6.99
N LEU A 59 -1.65 -8.45 -7.35
CA LEU A 59 -1.44 -7.61 -8.51
C LEU A 59 -1.11 -8.50 -9.73
N GLY A 60 -1.84 -8.28 -10.81
CA GLY A 60 -1.76 -9.06 -12.04
C GLY A 60 -2.57 -8.40 -13.16
N ALA A 61 -2.90 -9.16 -14.20
CA ALA A 61 -3.59 -8.61 -15.39
C ALA A 61 -4.95 -7.96 -15.09
N SER A 62 -5.63 -8.41 -14.03
CA SER A 62 -6.94 -7.89 -13.61
C SER A 62 -6.86 -6.77 -12.57
N TYR A 63 -5.70 -6.59 -11.93
CA TYR A 63 -5.52 -5.62 -10.85
C TYR A 63 -4.10 -5.08 -10.88
N SER A 64 -3.92 -3.88 -11.44
CA SER A 64 -2.59 -3.29 -11.63
C SER A 64 -2.17 -2.45 -10.43
N GLU A 65 -0.88 -2.10 -10.41
CA GLU A 65 -0.32 -1.24 -9.36
C GLU A 65 -0.99 0.14 -9.35
N GLU A 66 -1.40 0.67 -10.51
CA GLU A 66 -2.14 1.93 -10.57
C GLU A 66 -3.53 1.80 -9.93
N GLN A 67 -4.22 0.68 -10.15
CA GLN A 67 -5.54 0.43 -9.56
C GLN A 67 -5.45 0.34 -8.04
N LEU A 68 -4.44 -0.37 -7.54
CA LEU A 68 -4.15 -0.44 -6.11
C LEU A 68 -3.86 0.96 -5.54
N ALA A 69 -3.03 1.77 -6.20
CA ALA A 69 -2.74 3.13 -5.76
C ALA A 69 -4.00 4.01 -5.71
N ALA A 70 -4.89 3.86 -6.70
CA ALA A 70 -6.17 4.56 -6.73
C ALA A 70 -7.08 4.12 -5.58
N ASP A 71 -7.21 2.82 -5.32
CA ASP A 71 -8.02 2.28 -4.23
C ASP A 71 -7.49 2.72 -2.86
N ILE A 72 -6.17 2.70 -2.67
CA ILE A 72 -5.51 3.25 -1.47
C ILE A 72 -5.84 4.73 -1.35
N GLY A 73 -5.75 5.50 -2.43
CA GLY A 73 -6.06 6.94 -2.43
C GLY A 73 -7.50 7.22 -2.02
N VAL A 74 -8.46 6.43 -2.52
CA VAL A 74 -9.88 6.54 -2.18
C VAL A 74 -10.13 6.17 -0.71
N LYS A 75 -9.58 5.05 -0.23
CA LYS A 75 -9.71 4.61 1.17
C LYS A 75 -9.09 5.61 2.15
N LEU A 76 -7.99 6.24 1.78
CA LEU A 76 -7.34 7.27 2.59
C LEU A 76 -7.90 8.67 2.42
N GLY A 77 -8.86 8.87 1.50
CA GLY A 77 -9.48 10.18 1.24
C GLY A 77 -8.52 11.22 0.65
N ILE A 78 -7.50 10.77 -0.09
CA ILE A 78 -6.45 11.60 -0.72
C ILE A 78 -6.53 11.61 -2.26
N ALA A 79 -7.63 11.07 -2.83
CA ALA A 79 -7.89 10.99 -4.27
C ALA A 79 -8.16 12.36 -4.93
#